data_AF-A0A072PTJ2-F1
#
_entry.id   AF-A0A072PTJ2-F1
#
_cell.length_a   1.000
_cell.length_b   1.000
_cell.length_c   1.000
_cell.angle_alpha   90.00
_cell.angle_beta   90.00
_cell.angle_gamma   90.00
#
_symmetry.space_group_name_H-M   'P 1'
#
loop_
_entity.id
_entity.type
_entity.pdbx_description
1 polymer ?
#
loop_
_entity_poly.entity_id
_entity_poly.type
_entity_poly.pdbx_seq_one_letter_code
_entity_poly.pdbx_strand_id
1 'polypeptide(L)'
;MAAFFAFRTVAREPYNACAVKEQRLPLSQTGLIFNIHTLEVPEGVAEMITMFHVTGAYIYVDPDGNPIGVEDVFSKIDAAKKHYESVGLSAGFANQFIR
;
A
#
# COMPACT_ATOMS: atom_id res chain seq x y z
N MET A 1 -5.27 11.78 6.78
CA MET A 1 -3.80 11.75 6.76
C MET A 1 -3.38 11.05 5.48
N ALA A 2 -2.81 11.78 4.54
CA ALA A 2 -2.34 11.25 3.26
C ALA A 2 -0.89 10.84 3.41
N ALA A 3 -0.54 9.64 2.97
CA ALA A 3 0.82 9.14 3.10
C ALA A 3 1.43 8.91 1.72
N PHE A 4 2.60 9.52 1.50
CA PHE A 4 3.39 9.36 0.29
C PHE A 4 4.35 8.18 0.51
N PHE A 5 4.13 7.09 -0.22
CA PHE A 5 5.00 5.93 -0.16
C PHE A 5 5.60 5.67 -1.53
N ALA A 6 6.93 5.62 -1.57
CA ALA A 6 7.68 5.08 -2.70
C ALA A 6 7.88 3.58 -2.44
N PHE A 7 7.20 2.74 -3.21
CA PHE A 7 7.45 1.30 -3.17
C PHE A 7 8.53 0.98 -4.20
N ARG A 8 9.59 0.31 -3.73
CA ARG A 8 10.54 -0.40 -4.57
C ARG A 8 10.07 -1.84 -4.67
N THR A 9 9.38 -2.19 -5.75
CA THR A 9 8.92 -3.57 -5.95
C THR A 9 10.00 -4.34 -6.71
N VAL A 10 10.75 -5.17 -5.98
CA VAL A 10 11.64 -6.17 -6.60
C VAL A 10 10.77 -7.37 -6.95
N ALA A 11 10.90 -7.91 -8.16
CA ALA A 11 10.10 -9.01 -8.69
C ALA A 11 10.25 -10.31 -7.87
N ARG A 12 9.62 -10.39 -6.69
CA ARG A 12 9.50 -11.62 -5.89
C ARG A 12 8.19 -11.63 -5.10
N GLU A 13 7.47 -12.74 -5.33
CA GLU A 13 6.21 -13.24 -4.76
C GLU A 13 4.88 -12.84 -5.47
N PRO A 14 4.03 -13.82 -5.86
CA PRO A 14 2.85 -13.61 -6.69
C PRO A 14 1.57 -13.09 -5.99
N TYR A 15 1.61 -12.71 -4.70
CA TYR A 15 0.38 -12.60 -3.89
C TYR A 15 0.20 -11.28 -3.13
N ASN A 16 0.50 -10.13 -3.74
CA ASN A 16 0.29 -8.83 -3.11
C ASN A 16 -0.76 -7.97 -3.87
N ALA A 17 -2.05 -8.26 -3.65
CA ALA A 17 -3.18 -7.38 -4.00
C ALA A 17 -3.83 -6.92 -2.68
N CYS A 18 -4.27 -5.69 -2.42
CA CYS A 18 -4.87 -4.66 -3.25
C CYS A 18 -5.00 -3.36 -2.40
N ALA A 19 -4.90 -2.18 -3.02
CA ALA A 19 -5.25 -0.91 -2.38
C ALA A 19 -6.75 -0.59 -2.52
N VAL A 20 -7.49 -0.50 -1.42
CA VAL A 20 -8.88 -0.03 -1.43
C VAL A 20 -8.87 1.50 -1.61
N LYS A 21 -9.23 1.98 -2.79
CA LYS A 21 -9.46 3.41 -3.02
C LYS A 21 -10.90 3.75 -2.67
N GLU A 22 -11.10 4.54 -1.60
CA GLU A 22 -12.36 5.23 -1.37
C GLU A 22 -12.50 6.33 -2.43
N GLN A 23 -13.08 5.99 -3.58
CA GLN A 23 -13.38 6.96 -4.63
C GLN A 23 -14.87 7.29 -4.54
N ARG A 24 -15.18 8.53 -4.13
CA ARG A 24 -16.55 9.05 -4.08
C ARG A 24 -17.10 9.18 -5.51
N LEU A 25 -17.71 8.11 -6.01
CA LEU A 25 -18.46 8.11 -7.27
C LEU A 25 -19.90 8.61 -7.04
N PRO A 26 -20.55 9.18 -8.07
CA PRO A 26 -21.90 9.73 -7.95
C PRO A 26 -22.91 8.68 -7.47
N LEU A 27 -23.85 9.13 -6.63
CA LEU A 27 -24.84 8.36 -5.85
C LEU A 27 -25.82 7.47 -6.67
N SER A 28 -25.64 7.32 -7.98
CA SER A 28 -26.50 6.47 -8.83
C SER A 28 -26.09 5.00 -8.84
N GLN A 29 -24.93 4.66 -8.27
CA GLN A 29 -24.47 3.28 -8.09
C GLN A 29 -24.57 2.90 -6.61
N THR A 30 -25.78 2.54 -6.17
CA THR A 30 -26.03 1.97 -4.84
C THR A 30 -25.48 0.54 -4.79
N GLY A 31 -24.17 0.47 -4.65
CA GLY A 31 -23.38 -0.72 -4.35
C GLY A 31 -21.98 -0.20 -4.08
N LEU A 32 -21.48 -0.39 -2.86
CA LEU A 32 -20.09 -0.06 -2.51
C LEU A 32 -19.17 -0.93 -3.37
N ILE A 33 -18.83 -0.47 -4.58
CA ILE A 33 -17.83 -1.13 -5.42
C ILE A 33 -16.47 -0.61 -4.94
N PHE A 34 -15.91 -1.32 -3.97
CA PHE A 34 -14.49 -1.20 -3.64
C PHE A 34 -13.69 -1.56 -4.89
N ASN A 35 -12.84 -0.65 -5.37
CA ASN A 35 -11.98 -0.96 -6.52
C ASN A 35 -10.90 -1.95 -6.06
N ILE A 36 -11.04 -3.22 -6.46
CA ILE A 36 -10.07 -4.27 -6.18
C ILE A 36 -9.13 -4.42 -7.39
N HIS A 37 -7.83 -4.28 -7.18
CA HIS A 37 -6.82 -4.43 -8.23
C HIS A 37 -5.53 -5.06 -7.68
N THR A 38 -4.85 -5.81 -8.53
CA THR A 38 -3.54 -6.40 -8.24
C THR A 38 -2.46 -5.55 -8.88
N LEU A 39 -1.41 -5.21 -8.13
CA LEU A 39 -0.22 -4.56 -8.67
C LEU A 39 0.75 -5.63 -9.17
N GLU A 40 1.03 -5.62 -10.47
CA GLU A 40 1.94 -6.57 -11.11
C GLU A 40 3.16 -5.85 -11.71
N VAL A 41 4.34 -6.46 -11.57
CA VAL A 41 5.56 -6.03 -12.28
C VAL A 41 5.77 -6.95 -13.48
N PRO A 42 5.84 -6.44 -14.72
CA PRO A 42 6.04 -7.26 -15.90
C PRO A 42 7.33 -8.09 -15.87
N GLU A 43 7.29 -9.25 -16.52
CA GLU A 43 8.47 -10.10 -16.67
C GLU A 43 9.60 -9.39 -17.44
N GLY A 44 10.84 -9.70 -17.07
CA GLY A 44 12.04 -9.11 -17.71
C GLY A 44 12.43 -7.72 -17.19
N VAL A 45 11.64 -7.12 -16.30
CA VAL A 45 11.98 -5.85 -15.64
C VAL A 45 12.60 -6.13 -14.26
N ALA A 46 13.81 -5.59 -14.02
CA ALA A 46 14.51 -5.79 -12.76
C ALA A 46 13.84 -5.07 -11.58
N GLU A 47 13.26 -3.91 -11.82
CA GLU A 47 12.71 -3.05 -10.77
C GLU A 47 11.63 -2.11 -11.33
N MET A 48 10.57 -1.91 -10.54
CA MET A 48 9.60 -0.83 -10.74
C MET A 48 9.70 0.17 -9.58
N ILE A 49 9.84 1.45 -9.91
CA ILE A 49 9.82 2.56 -8.95
C ILE A 49 8.61 3.43 -9.29
N THR A 50 7.65 3.49 -8.37
CA THR A 50 6.43 4.27 -8.55
C THR A 50 6.12 5.07 -7.28
N MET A 51 5.72 6.33 -7.47
CA MET A 51 5.22 7.18 -6.39
C MET A 51 3.71 7.07 -6.32
N PHE A 52 3.20 6.59 -5.19
CA PHE A 52 1.76 6.51 -4.94
C PHE A 52 1.33 7.57 -3.93
N HIS A 53 0.20 8.22 -4.23
CA HIS A 53 -0.56 8.97 -3.24
C HIS A 53 -1.76 8.12 -2.82
N VAL A 54 -1.73 7.69 -1.56
CA VAL A 54 -2.66 6.69 -1.02
C VAL A 54 -3.47 7.31 0.09
N THR A 55 -4.78 7.12 0.02
CA THR A 55 -5.73 7.57 1.04
C THR A 55 -6.49 6.37 1.58
N GLY A 56 -6.53 6.21 2.90
CA GLY A 56 -7.20 5.10 3.56
C GLY A 56 -6.26 3.93 3.89
N ALA A 57 -6.87 2.78 4.19
CA ALA A 57 -6.17 1.54 4.50
C ALA A 57 -6.21 0.57 3.31
N TYR A 58 -5.24 -0.33 3.27
CA TYR A 58 -5.24 -1.48 2.38
C TYR A 58 -5.94 -2.64 3.05
N ILE A 59 -6.82 -3.30 2.32
CA ILE A 59 -7.45 -4.55 2.74
C ILE A 59 -6.98 -5.60 1.76
N TYR A 60 -6.16 -6.51 2.24
CA TYR A 60 -5.73 -7.66 1.47
C TYR A 60 -6.90 -8.65 1.40
N VAL A 61 -7.16 -9.19 0.22
CA VAL A 61 -8.25 -10.14 -0.03
C VAL A 61 -7.73 -11.39 -0.70
N ASP A 62 -8.40 -12.51 -0.48
CA ASP A 62 -8.18 -13.75 -1.21
C ASP A 62 -8.87 -13.71 -2.60
N PRO A 63 -8.67 -14.72 -3.47
CA PRO A 63 -9.32 -14.78 -4.78
C PRO A 63 -10.86 -14.81 -4.74
N ASP A 64 -11.45 -15.25 -3.62
CA ASP A 64 -12.89 -15.30 -3.40
C ASP A 64 -13.44 -13.96 -2.84
N GLY A 65 -12.55 -12.98 -2.61
CA GLY A 65 -12.88 -11.65 -2.11
C GLY A 65 -12.98 -11.56 -0.58
N ASN A 66 -12.58 -12.58 0.17
CA ASN A 66 -12.61 -12.53 1.63
C ASN A 66 -11.41 -11.72 2.16
N PRO A 67 -11.60 -10.84 3.16
CA PRO A 67 -10.52 -10.07 3.74
C PRO A 67 -9.58 -10.99 4.55
N ILE A 68 -8.30 -10.97 4.21
CA ILE A 68 -7.24 -11.74 4.89
C ILE A 68 -6.33 -10.87 5.76
N GLY A 69 -6.36 -9.55 5.57
CA GLY A 69 -5.52 -8.63 6.34
C GLY A 69 -5.82 -7.18 6.08
N VAL A 70 -5.37 -6.32 6.98
CA VAL A 70 -5.51 -4.87 6.88
C VAL A 70 -4.16 -4.22 7.14
N GLU A 71 -3.79 -3.25 6.32
CA GLU A 71 -2.61 -2.44 6.50
C GLU A 71 -2.94 -0.97 6.35
N ASP A 72 -2.72 -0.21 7.41
CA ASP A 72 -3.03 1.21 7.49
C ASP A 72 -1.77 2.08 7.56
N VAL A 73 -1.96 3.38 7.76
CA VAL A 73 -0.86 4.35 7.85
C VAL A 73 0.05 4.07 9.05
N PHE A 74 -0.49 3.61 10.18
CA PHE A 74 0.29 3.33 11.38
C PHE A 74 1.18 2.12 11.21
N SER A 75 0.63 1.04 10.66
CA SER A 75 1.35 -0.19 10.35
C SER A 75 2.51 0.08 9.38
N LYS A 76 2.30 0.94 8.38
CA LYS A 76 3.35 1.38 7.44
C LYS A 76 4.42 2.23 8.11
N ILE A 77 4.04 3.15 9.01
CA ILE A 77 5.02 3.96 9.77
C ILE A 77 5.89 3.05 10.64
N ASP A 78 5.31 2.06 11.32
CA ASP A 78 6.05 1.12 12.16
C ASP A 78 6.99 0.23 11.33
N ALA A 79 6.55 -0.23 10.16
CA ALA A 79 7.41 -0.95 9.22
C ALA A 79 8.59 -0.08 8.73
N ALA A 80 8.32 1.19 8.39
CA ALA A 80 9.35 2.13 7.98
C ALA A 80 10.36 2.42 9.11
N LYS A 81 9.89 2.60 10.36
CA LYS A 81 10.75 2.79 11.53
C LYS A 81 11.69 1.61 11.75
N LYS A 82 11.14 0.39 11.74
CA LYS A 82 11.93 -0.85 11.87
C LYS A 82 12.97 -0.99 10.76
N HIS A 83 12.61 -0.63 9.52
CA HIS A 83 13.55 -0.64 8.41
C HIS A 83 14.66 0.41 8.59
N TYR A 84 14.31 1.64 8.99
CA TYR A 84 15.31 2.69 9.22
C TYR A 84 16.25 2.36 10.37
N GLU A 85 15.78 1.70 11.43
CA GLU A 85 16.65 1.17 12.49
C GLU A 85 17.61 0.11 11.95
N SER A 86 17.14 -0.84 11.13
CA SER A 86 17.99 -1.92 10.62
C SER A 86 19.09 -1.45 9.66
N VAL A 87 18.89 -0.33 8.97
CA VAL A 87 19.89 0.29 8.08
C VAL A 87 20.72 1.40 8.76
N GLY A 88 20.50 1.67 10.06
CA GLY A 88 21.29 2.62 10.84
C GLY A 88 20.85 4.09 10.78
N LEU A 89 19.66 4.40 10.25
CA LEU A 89 19.11 5.75 10.10
C LEU A 89 18.29 6.25 11.31
N SER A 90 18.14 5.44 12.37
CA SER A 90 17.29 5.68 13.55
C SER A 90 15.78 5.70 13.24
N ALA A 91 14.96 5.12 14.12
CA ALA A 91 13.50 5.16 14.00
C ALA A 91 12.94 6.60 13.99
N GLY A 92 13.67 7.57 14.55
CA GLY A 92 13.27 8.97 14.55
C GLY A 92 13.18 9.58 13.15
N PHE A 93 13.89 9.04 12.17
CA PHE A 93 13.94 9.59 10.81
C PHE A 93 12.58 9.59 10.11
N ALA A 94 11.74 8.57 10.35
CA ALA A 94 10.40 8.51 9.76
C ALA A 94 9.48 9.66 10.22
N ASN A 95 9.70 10.19 11.43
CA ASN A 95 8.80 11.17 12.04
C ASN A 95 8.79 12.52 11.30
N GLN A 96 9.84 12.86 10.56
CA GLN A 96 9.93 14.14 9.82
C GLN A 96 8.94 14.23 8.64
N PHE A 97 8.42 13.09 8.19
CA PHE A 97 7.51 12.98 7.04
C PHE A 97 6.03 12.98 7.42
N ILE A 98 5.71 12.95 8.72
CA ILE A 98 4.33 12.94 9.23
C ILE A 98 3.73 14.36 9.17
N ARG A 99 2.52 14.50 8.63
CA ARG A 99 1.76 15.76 8.48
C ARG A 99 0.27 15.58 8.72
#